data_AF-A0A931GBC3-F1
#
_entry.id   AF-A0A931GBC3-F1
#
_cell.length_a   1.000
_cell.length_b   1.000
_cell.length_c   1.000
_cell.angle_alpha   90.00
_cell.angle_beta   90.00
_cell.angle_gamma   90.00
#
_symmetry.space_group_name_H-M   'P 1'
#
loop_
_entity.id
_entity.type
_entity.pdbx_description
1 polymer ?
#
loop_
_entity_poly.entity_id
_entity_poly.type
_entity_poly.pdbx_seq_one_letter_code
_entity_poly.pdbx_strand_id
1 'polypeptide(L)'
;MAERRDMAARHGIEVLDFSSDVAAELQEMTHRGPDSILDAVGMEAHGTAGAKVMQTATGLLPDNVAQKAMETISVDPTWVLHNAISAVRRGGTISLSGVYAGAATLMPLVEMLDKQIQ
;
A
#
# COMPACT_ATOMS: atom_id res chain seq x y z
N MET A 1 -5.39 8.13 -7.71
CA MET A 1 -5.98 8.82 -8.88
C MET A 1 -6.92 9.91 -8.38
N ALA A 2 -6.71 11.17 -8.81
CA ALA A 2 -7.46 12.32 -8.31
C ALA A 2 -8.99 12.14 -8.44
N GLU A 3 -9.48 11.62 -9.57
CA GLU A 3 -10.90 11.38 -9.81
C GLU A 3 -11.59 10.52 -8.72
N ARG A 4 -10.95 9.43 -8.27
CA ARG A 4 -11.49 8.57 -7.21
C ARG A 4 -11.54 9.29 -5.86
N ARG A 5 -10.54 10.14 -5.58
CA ARG A 5 -10.49 10.96 -4.37
C ARG A 5 -11.57 12.05 -4.41
N ASP A 6 -11.71 12.73 -5.54
CA ASP A 6 -12.74 13.75 -5.74
C ASP A 6 -14.15 13.16 -5.61
N MET A 7 -14.37 11.94 -6.11
CA MET A 7 -15.63 11.23 -5.93
C MET A 7 -15.92 10.98 -4.43
N ALA A 8 -14.96 10.45 -3.68
CA ALA A 8 -15.12 10.22 -2.25
C ALA A 8 -15.35 11.53 -1.46
N ALA A 9 -14.60 12.59 -1.78
CA ALA A 9 -14.74 13.90 -1.15
C ALA A 9 -16.14 14.50 -1.34
N ARG A 10 -16.79 14.29 -2.50
CA ARG A 10 -18.19 14.71 -2.73
C ARG A 10 -19.20 14.03 -1.79
N HIS A 11 -18.83 12.90 -1.19
CA HIS A 11 -19.63 12.19 -0.18
C HIS A 11 -19.24 12.55 1.26
N GLY A 12 -18.44 13.60 1.48
CA GLY A 12 -18.02 14.04 2.81
C GLY A 12 -16.92 13.17 3.43
N ILE A 13 -16.23 12.35 2.63
CA ILE A 13 -15.12 11.52 3.06
C ILE A 13 -13.84 12.36 3.01
N GLU A 14 -13.08 12.37 4.09
CA GLU A 14 -11.74 12.97 4.11
C GLU A 14 -10.78 12.11 3.27
N VAL A 15 -10.05 12.75 2.36
CA VAL A 15 -9.19 12.06 1.39
C VAL A 15 -7.76 12.58 1.48
N LEU A 16 -6.82 11.65 1.44
CA LEU A 16 -5.39 11.94 1.41
C LEU A 16 -4.80 11.52 0.08
N ASP A 17 -3.76 12.22 -0.38
CA ASP A 17 -3.00 11.69 -1.51
C ASP A 17 -2.17 10.48 -1.06
N PHE A 18 -2.08 9.49 -1.94
CA PHE A 18 -1.38 8.28 -1.60
C PHE A 18 0.12 8.48 -1.82
N SER A 19 0.85 8.78 -0.73
CA SER A 19 2.30 8.99 -0.71
C SER A 19 3.00 8.04 0.26
N SER A 20 4.33 8.09 0.32
CA SER A 20 5.12 7.34 1.31
C SER A 20 4.86 7.77 2.76
N ASP A 21 4.28 8.95 2.97
CA ASP A 21 4.18 9.57 4.30
C ASP A 21 2.77 9.45 4.89
N VAL A 22 1.86 8.76 4.19
CA VAL A 22 0.43 8.65 4.58
C VAL A 22 0.24 8.06 5.98
N ALA A 23 1.14 7.16 6.42
CA ALA A 23 1.05 6.58 7.76
C ALA A 23 1.33 7.60 8.86
N ALA A 24 2.24 8.55 8.63
CA ALA A 24 2.54 9.63 9.56
C ALA A 24 1.40 10.67 9.55
N GLU A 25 0.90 11.02 8.37
CA GLU A 25 -0.24 11.93 8.21
C GLU A 25 -1.49 11.41 8.94
N LEU A 26 -1.83 10.12 8.77
CA LEU A 26 -2.93 9.49 9.50
C LEU A 26 -2.73 9.54 11.02
N GLN A 27 -1.52 9.33 11.51
CA GLN A 27 -1.22 9.42 12.95
C GLN A 27 -1.39 10.84 13.47
N GLU A 28 -0.95 11.85 12.72
CA GLU A 28 -1.12 13.26 13.09
C GLU A 28 -2.61 13.63 13.17
N MET A 29 -3.38 13.26 12.14
CA MET A 29 -4.82 13.53 12.06
C MET A 29 -5.63 12.84 13.15
N THR A 30 -5.18 11.67 13.61
CA THR A 30 -5.91 10.83 14.57
C THR A 30 -5.23 10.75 15.94
N HIS A 31 -4.19 11.56 16.15
CA HIS A 31 -3.27 11.60 17.30
C HIS A 31 -2.43 10.34 17.55
N ARG A 32 -3.05 9.16 17.69
CA ARG A 32 -2.37 7.90 18.02
C ARG A 32 -2.41 6.87 16.90
N GLY A 33 -2.96 7.24 15.74
CA GLY A 33 -3.29 6.34 14.67
C GLY A 33 -4.78 5.95 14.67
N PRO A 34 -5.33 5.52 13.51
CA PRO A 34 -6.71 5.08 13.41
C PRO A 34 -7.01 3.88 14.32
N ASP A 35 -8.22 3.82 14.89
CA ASP A 35 -8.73 2.66 15.62
C ASP A 35 -8.83 1.40 14.75
N SER A 36 -9.15 1.61 13.47
CA SER A 36 -9.34 0.53 12.50
C SER A 36 -8.93 0.99 11.10
N ILE A 37 -8.33 0.08 10.35
CA ILE A 37 -7.93 0.32 8.96
C ILE A 37 -8.49 -0.81 8.09
N LEU A 38 -9.00 -0.45 6.91
CA LEU A 38 -9.37 -1.38 5.86
C LEU A 38 -8.37 -1.24 4.71
N ASP A 39 -7.62 -2.31 4.45
CA ASP A 39 -6.93 -2.44 3.17
C ASP A 39 -7.87 -3.10 2.15
N ALA A 40 -8.36 -2.28 1.22
CA ALA A 40 -9.17 -2.68 0.08
C ALA A 40 -8.37 -2.71 -1.24
N VAL A 41 -7.04 -2.83 -1.15
CA VAL A 41 -6.13 -2.77 -2.29
C VAL A 41 -5.35 -4.08 -2.45
N GLY A 42 -4.61 -4.48 -1.43
CA GLY A 42 -3.73 -5.65 -1.50
C GLY A 42 -2.50 -5.44 -2.38
N MET A 43 -1.93 -6.52 -2.89
CA MET A 43 -0.66 -6.49 -3.63
C MET A 43 -0.75 -5.91 -5.05
N GLU A 44 -1.95 -5.54 -5.49
CA GLU A 44 -2.19 -4.78 -6.72
C GLU A 44 -2.03 -3.27 -6.51
N ALA A 45 -1.52 -2.85 -5.36
CA ALA A 45 -1.44 -1.44 -4.96
C ALA A 45 -0.62 -0.53 -5.88
N HIS A 46 0.14 -1.11 -6.81
CA HIS A 46 0.69 -0.41 -7.97
C HIS A 46 -0.02 -0.78 -9.28
N GLY A 47 -1.33 -0.59 -9.32
CA GLY A 47 -2.20 -0.93 -10.46
C GLY A 47 -2.04 -0.11 -11.74
N THR A 48 -0.98 0.68 -11.95
CA THR A 48 -0.76 1.36 -13.25
C THR A 48 0.69 1.54 -13.66
N ALA A 49 1.64 1.80 -12.75
CA ALA A 49 3.05 1.98 -13.14
C ALA A 49 3.71 0.64 -13.50
N GLY A 50 3.59 -0.39 -12.64
CA GLY A 50 4.17 -1.71 -12.89
C GLY A 50 3.56 -2.42 -14.10
N ALA A 51 2.23 -2.39 -14.25
CA ALA A 51 1.55 -3.04 -15.38
C ALA A 51 1.83 -2.35 -16.74
N LYS A 52 1.93 -1.01 -16.75
CA LYS A 52 2.25 -0.24 -17.97
C LYS A 52 3.74 -0.35 -18.31
N VAL A 53 4.62 -0.41 -17.31
CA VAL A 53 6.04 -0.75 -17.50
C VAL A 53 6.20 -2.19 -17.99
N MET A 54 5.42 -3.16 -17.45
CA MET A 54 5.41 -4.55 -17.92
C MET A 54 4.99 -4.63 -19.39
N GLN A 55 3.88 -3.99 -19.80
CA GLN A 55 3.44 -3.93 -21.19
C GLN A 55 4.42 -3.21 -22.12
N THR A 56 5.06 -2.13 -21.66
CA THR A 56 6.01 -1.35 -22.46
C THR A 56 7.37 -2.05 -22.58
N ALA A 57 7.81 -2.74 -21.52
CA ALA A 57 9.07 -3.47 -21.49
C ALA A 57 9.04 -4.73 -22.37
N THR A 58 7.94 -5.48 -22.38
CA THR A 58 7.81 -6.69 -23.22
C THR A 58 7.78 -6.41 -24.72
N GLY A 59 7.54 -5.16 -25.14
CA GLY A 59 7.43 -4.77 -26.55
C GLY A 59 8.62 -4.03 -27.14
N LEU A 60 9.52 -3.46 -26.32
CA LEU A 60 10.54 -2.49 -26.79
C LEU A 60 11.94 -2.67 -26.20
N LEU A 61 12.12 -3.42 -25.11
CA LEU A 61 13.41 -3.54 -24.44
C LEU A 61 14.01 -4.95 -24.63
N PRO A 62 15.32 -5.07 -24.90
CA PRO A 62 16.01 -6.36 -24.86
C PRO A 62 15.88 -6.99 -23.47
N ASP A 63 15.71 -8.32 -23.41
CA ASP A 63 15.37 -9.08 -22.21
C ASP A 63 16.27 -8.77 -20.99
N ASN A 64 17.57 -8.56 -21.23
CA ASN A 64 18.54 -8.24 -20.19
C ASN A 64 18.37 -6.85 -19.55
N VAL A 65 17.83 -5.88 -20.27
CA VAL A 65 17.55 -4.51 -19.78
C VAL A 65 16.21 -4.48 -19.07
N ALA A 66 15.20 -5.18 -19.62
CA ALA A 66 13.90 -5.33 -18.98
C ALA A 66 14.03 -6.02 -17.61
N GLN A 67 14.81 -7.10 -17.54
CA GLN A 67 15.08 -7.82 -16.29
C GLN A 67 15.76 -6.93 -15.24
N LYS A 68 16.78 -6.16 -15.63
CA LYS A 68 17.49 -5.27 -14.71
C LYS A 68 16.65 -4.07 -14.26
N ALA A 69 15.78 -3.55 -15.12
CA ALA A 69 14.81 -2.51 -14.75
C ALA A 69 13.75 -3.04 -13.78
N MET A 70 13.27 -4.27 -13.96
CA MET A 70 12.36 -4.93 -13.01
C MET A 70 13.02 -5.18 -11.65
N GLU A 71 14.30 -5.55 -11.60
CA GLU A 71 15.06 -5.69 -10.35
C GLU A 71 15.29 -4.34 -9.64
N THR A 72 15.53 -3.27 -10.40
CA THR A 72 15.80 -1.93 -9.85
C THR A 72 14.51 -1.22 -9.38
N ILE A 73 13.39 -1.47 -10.06
CA ILE A 73 12.08 -1.06 -9.60
C ILE A 73 11.56 -2.16 -8.67
N SER A 74 12.18 -2.29 -7.48
CA SER A 74 11.64 -3.09 -6.39
C SER A 74 10.33 -2.45 -5.93
N VAL A 75 9.26 -2.83 -6.62
CA VAL A 75 7.89 -2.53 -6.22
C VAL A 75 7.60 -3.48 -5.07
N ASP A 76 7.72 -3.01 -3.83
CA ASP A 76 7.29 -3.81 -2.68
C ASP A 76 5.78 -4.04 -2.79
N PRO A 77 5.29 -5.26 -3.09
CA PRO A 77 3.86 -5.49 -3.26
C PRO A 77 3.11 -5.36 -1.93
N THR A 78 3.81 -5.35 -0.80
CA THR A 78 3.25 -5.34 0.56
C THR A 78 3.16 -3.95 1.16
N TRP A 79 3.49 -2.92 0.39
CA TRP A 79 3.65 -1.56 0.88
C TRP A 79 2.37 -0.98 1.52
N VAL A 80 1.17 -1.32 1.02
CA VAL A 80 -0.12 -0.90 1.63
C VAL A 80 -0.30 -1.55 2.99
N LEU A 81 -0.01 -2.85 3.10
CA LEU A 81 -0.08 -3.58 4.35
C LEU A 81 0.86 -2.98 5.39
N HIS A 82 2.09 -2.68 4.99
CA HIS A 82 3.09 -2.09 5.89
C HIS A 82 2.67 -0.68 6.33
N ASN A 83 2.15 0.14 5.42
CA ASN A 83 1.60 1.45 5.79
C ASN A 83 0.41 1.32 6.75
N ALA A 84 -0.48 0.34 6.55
CA ALA A 84 -1.59 0.09 7.48
C ALA A 84 -1.08 -0.32 8.87
N ILE A 85 -0.10 -1.23 8.94
CA ILE A 85 0.55 -1.64 10.20
C ILE A 85 1.19 -0.44 10.88
N SER A 86 1.94 0.39 10.16
CA SER A 86 2.60 1.57 10.71
C SER A 86 1.64 2.69 11.09
N ALA A 87 0.48 2.81 10.44
CA ALA A 87 -0.52 3.83 10.76
C ALA A 87 -1.42 3.46 11.93
N VAL A 88 -1.86 2.19 12.06
CA VAL A 88 -2.89 1.79 13.05
C VAL A 88 -2.41 2.05 14.48
N ARG A 89 -3.30 2.47 15.39
CA ARG A 89 -2.92 2.62 16.79
C ARG A 89 -2.59 1.28 17.45
N ARG A 90 -1.93 1.34 18.61
CA ARG A 90 -1.79 0.17 19.48
C ARG A 90 -3.17 -0.39 19.87
N GLY A 91 -3.35 -1.70 19.77
CA GLY A 91 -4.61 -2.40 20.02
C GLY A 91 -5.71 -2.11 18.98
N GLY A 92 -5.35 -1.61 17.80
CA GLY A 92 -6.28 -1.40 16.69
C GLY A 92 -6.45 -2.64 15.81
N THR A 93 -7.34 -2.54 14.83
CA THR A 93 -7.69 -3.66 13.93
C THR A 93 -7.35 -3.31 12.48
N ILE A 94 -6.80 -4.28 11.74
CA ILE A 94 -6.61 -4.16 10.29
C ILE A 94 -7.45 -5.23 9.61
N SER A 95 -8.42 -4.80 8.80
CA SER A 95 -9.20 -5.67 7.93
C SER A 95 -8.57 -5.71 6.55
N LEU A 96 -8.27 -6.92 6.06
CA LEU A 96 -7.68 -7.12 4.73
C LEU A 96 -8.74 -7.69 3.79
N SER A 97 -9.25 -6.85 2.89
CA SER A 97 -10.08 -7.28 1.76
C SER A 97 -9.29 -7.36 0.46
N GLY A 98 -8.12 -6.70 0.38
CA GLY A 98 -7.21 -6.76 -0.74
C GLY A 98 -6.57 -8.15 -0.92
N VAL A 99 -6.15 -8.47 -2.14
CA VAL A 99 -5.58 -9.78 -2.47
C VAL A 99 -4.08 -9.83 -2.17
N TYR A 100 -3.68 -10.82 -1.36
CA TYR A 100 -2.28 -11.13 -1.05
C TYR A 100 -1.95 -12.56 -1.51
N ALA A 101 -1.45 -12.72 -2.73
CA ALA A 101 -1.01 -13.99 -3.30
C ALA A 101 0.52 -14.21 -3.22
N GLY A 102 0.95 -15.28 -2.55
CA GLY A 102 2.36 -15.70 -2.53
C GLY A 102 2.79 -16.14 -1.13
N ALA A 103 3.54 -17.25 -1.03
CA ALA A 103 3.91 -17.85 0.25
C ALA A 103 4.92 -17.04 1.08
N ALA A 104 5.44 -15.92 0.55
CA ALA A 104 6.55 -15.16 1.12
C ALA A 104 6.29 -13.65 1.18
N THR A 105 5.10 -13.23 1.61
CA THR A 105 4.87 -11.85 2.06
C THR A 105 5.70 -11.62 3.32
N LEU A 106 6.71 -10.73 3.26
CA LEU A 106 7.51 -10.39 4.43
C LEU A 106 6.65 -9.59 5.42
N MET A 107 6.34 -10.22 6.55
CA MET A 107 5.51 -9.62 7.60
C MET A 107 6.39 -8.96 8.67
N PRO A 108 6.14 -7.69 9.06
CA PRO A 108 6.88 -7.01 10.12
C PRO A 108 6.37 -7.45 11.50
N LEU A 109 6.59 -8.73 11.85
CA LEU A 109 6.02 -9.36 13.05
C LEU A 109 6.34 -8.62 14.35
N VAL A 110 7.54 -8.05 14.47
CA VAL A 110 7.95 -7.28 15.66
C VAL A 110 7.06 -6.05 15.85
N GLU A 111 6.80 -5.29 14.78
CA GLU A 111 5.95 -4.11 14.84
C GLU A 111 4.48 -4.49 15.09
N MET A 112 3.99 -5.55 14.44
CA MET A 112 2.63 -6.05 14.65
C MET A 112 2.39 -6.46 16.11
N LEU A 113 3.36 -7.14 16.73
CA LEU A 113 3.33 -7.54 18.13
C LEU A 113 3.42 -6.32 19.06
N ASP A 114 4.32 -5.38 18.79
CA ASP A 114 4.43 -4.14 19.55
C ASP A 114 3.12 -3.34 19.50
N LYS A 115 2.48 -3.30 18.33
CA LYS A 115 1.18 -2.66 18.14
C LYS A 115 0.00 -3.46 18.66
N GLN A 116 0.16 -4.72 19.06
CA GLN A 116 -0.92 -5.55 19.60
C GLN A 116 -2.16 -5.57 18.68
N ILE A 117 -1.92 -5.65 17.37
CA ILE A 117 -2.98 -5.62 16.35
C ILE A 117 -3.93 -6.81 16.56
N GLN A 118 -5.24 -6.54 16.47
CA GLN A 118 -6.31 -7.54 16.59
C GLN A 118 -6.62 -8.21 15.25
#